data_AF-A0AAJ1ZQ29-F1
#
_entry.id   AF-A0AAJ1ZQ29-F1
#
_cell.length_a   1.000
_cell.length_b   1.000
_cell.length_c   1.000
_cell.angle_alpha   90.00
_cell.angle_beta   90.00
_cell.angle_gamma   90.00
#
_symmetry.space_group_name_H-M   'P 1'
#
loop_
_entity.id
_entity.type
_entity.pdbx_description
1 polymer ?
#
loop_
_entity_poly.entity_id
_entity_poly.type
_entity_poly.pdbx_seq_one_letter_code
_entity_poly.pdbx_strand_id
1 'polypeptide(L)'
;MTYCVGMCVDEGLVFLSDTRTNAGVDHVSAARKMAVFEQPGERVLVLLAAGNLALTQAVTHLLAAPADPERPTLYNATNMAEAARIVGDAVREVHKRDALSLAEFSVDFNCSFILGGQIGTQSPRLFMIYAAGNFVESTRVSPYFQIGESKYGKPIIDRVITPATPLDEVAKCALISMDSTLRSNLSVGLPLDLLVYEKDSLSVTRFASLDNDSEYFQMIHRTWGERLRQIFGEIPNPTWTDSADVPRREREQNASVPRLVIGDLPCPESPAQTLAQTDPGATQQ
;
A
#
# COMPACT_ATOMS: atom_id res chain seq x y z
N MET A 1 -1.66 6.60 -2.45
CA MET A 1 -0.33 7.24 -2.61
C MET A 1 0.52 6.89 -1.39
N THR A 2 0.93 5.63 -1.27
CA THR A 2 1.71 5.12 -0.13
C THR A 2 2.19 3.72 -0.48
N TYR A 3 3.39 3.33 -0.06
CA TYR A 3 3.79 1.94 0.06
C TYR A 3 4.60 1.74 1.35
N CYS A 4 4.13 0.82 2.19
CA CYS A 4 4.84 0.38 3.37
C CYS A 4 4.91 -1.16 3.41
N VAL A 5 6.00 -1.69 3.95
CA VAL A 5 6.20 -3.13 4.15
C VAL A 5 6.80 -3.40 5.51
N GLY A 6 6.27 -4.42 6.19
CA GLY A 6 6.83 -4.99 7.41
C GLY A 6 7.12 -6.47 7.19
N MET A 7 8.28 -6.94 7.64
CA MET A 7 8.72 -8.33 7.49
C MET A 7 9.16 -8.86 8.86
N CYS A 8 8.82 -10.11 9.14
CA CYS A 8 9.11 -10.83 10.38
C CYS A 8 9.83 -12.13 10.08
N VAL A 9 11.10 -12.20 10.48
CA VAL A 9 11.97 -13.37 10.32
C VAL A 9 12.47 -13.85 11.67
N ASP A 10 13.13 -15.01 11.71
CA ASP A 10 13.58 -15.63 12.96
C ASP A 10 14.58 -14.72 13.73
N GLU A 11 15.36 -13.89 13.02
CA GLU A 11 16.32 -12.93 13.58
C GLU A 11 15.68 -11.61 14.07
N GLY A 12 14.45 -11.27 13.67
CA GLY A 12 13.82 -10.01 14.05
C GLY A 12 12.84 -9.44 13.02
N LEU A 13 12.80 -8.11 12.91
CA LEU A 13 11.82 -7.39 12.09
C LEU A 13 12.49 -6.36 11.17
N VAL A 14 11.92 -6.16 9.99
CA VAL A 14 12.33 -5.09 9.06
C VAL A 14 11.09 -4.29 8.66
N PHE A 15 11.20 -2.97 8.71
CA PHE A 15 10.15 -2.03 8.33
C PHE A 15 10.68 -1.03 7.31
N LEU A 16 9.91 -0.79 6.26
CA LEU A 16 10.23 0.22 5.26
C LEU A 16 8.95 0.96 4.87
N SER A 17 9.00 2.29 4.86
CA SER A 17 7.90 3.13 4.40
C SER A 17 8.38 4.27 3.52
N ASP A 18 7.63 4.56 2.46
CA ASP A 18 7.81 5.80 1.70
C ASP A 18 7.17 7.00 2.44
N THR A 19 7.48 8.23 2.02
CA THR A 19 6.93 9.44 2.67
C THR A 19 6.03 10.28 1.77
N ARG A 20 6.03 10.05 0.45
CA ARG A 20 5.15 10.78 -0.48
C ARG A 20 3.68 10.55 -0.14
N THR A 21 2.93 11.62 0.04
CA THR A 21 1.53 11.56 0.44
C THR A 21 0.68 12.53 -0.37
N ASN A 22 -0.58 12.17 -0.59
CA ASN A 22 -1.59 13.07 -1.15
C ASN A 22 -2.29 13.80 0.00
N ALA A 23 -2.14 15.12 0.07
CA ALA A 23 -2.85 15.97 1.03
C ALA A 23 -4.05 16.71 0.41
N GLY A 24 -4.37 16.45 -0.87
CA GLY A 24 -5.46 17.08 -1.61
C GLY A 24 -5.15 17.18 -3.10
N VAL A 25 -6.12 17.65 -3.89
CA VAL A 25 -5.91 17.94 -5.32
C VAL A 25 -4.72 18.90 -5.45
N ASP A 26 -3.72 18.50 -6.24
CA ASP A 26 -2.44 19.18 -6.49
C ASP A 26 -1.49 19.37 -5.29
N HIS A 27 -1.81 18.81 -4.12
CA HIS A 27 -0.95 18.88 -2.93
C HIS A 27 -0.27 17.53 -2.65
N VAL A 28 0.82 17.27 -3.37
CA VAL A 28 1.73 16.18 -3.05
C VAL A 28 2.80 16.69 -2.09
N SER A 29 2.78 16.18 -0.85
CA SER A 29 3.73 16.53 0.20
C SER A 29 4.47 15.30 0.72
N ALA A 30 5.47 15.51 1.57
CA ALA A 30 6.13 14.45 2.30
C ALA A 30 5.58 14.41 3.73
N ALA A 31 5.09 13.25 4.16
CA ALA A 31 4.65 12.99 5.52
C ALA A 31 5.25 11.67 5.99
N ARG A 32 5.76 11.64 7.22
CA ARG A 32 6.35 10.43 7.79
C ARG A 32 5.25 9.40 8.03
N LYS A 33 5.47 8.17 7.58
CA LYS A 33 4.50 7.06 7.67
C LYS A 33 4.90 5.96 8.64
N MET A 34 6.05 6.13 9.29
CA MET A 34 6.55 5.27 10.35
C MET A 34 6.54 6.05 11.68
N ALA A 35 5.96 5.44 12.71
CA ALA A 35 6.01 5.91 14.09
C ALA A 35 6.59 4.82 14.99
N VAL A 36 7.40 5.22 15.97
CA VAL A 36 8.05 4.30 16.91
C VAL A 36 7.61 4.65 18.32
N PHE A 37 7.19 3.63 19.07
CA PHE A 37 6.85 3.68 20.49
C PHE A 37 7.85 2.79 21.22
N GLU A 38 8.82 3.43 21.88
CA GLU A 38 9.97 2.76 22.48
C GLU A 38 10.03 3.04 23.98
N GLN A 39 10.30 1.99 24.76
CA GLN A 39 10.76 2.09 26.13
C GLN A 39 11.97 1.16 26.26
N PRO A 40 13.20 1.71 26.20
CA PRO A 40 14.41 0.91 26.06
C PRO A 40 14.55 -0.14 27.16
N GLY A 41 14.88 -1.37 26.76
CA GLY A 41 15.01 -2.52 27.66
C GLY A 41 13.68 -3.17 28.05
N GLU A 42 12.54 -2.61 27.62
CA GLU A 42 11.22 -3.19 27.88
C GLU A 42 10.45 -3.50 26.60
N ARG A 43 10.34 -2.54 25.67
CA ARG A 43 9.51 -2.70 24.47
C ARG A 43 9.95 -1.80 23.32
N VAL A 44 9.75 -2.30 22.11
CA VAL A 44 9.84 -1.52 20.87
C VAL A 44 8.64 -1.89 20.01
N LEU A 45 7.81 -0.91 19.67
CA LEU A 45 6.68 -1.06 18.76
C LEU A 45 6.84 -0.06 17.61
N VAL A 46 6.64 -0.53 16.38
CA VAL A 46 6.72 0.24 15.14
C VAL A 46 5.38 0.16 14.43
N LEU A 47 4.82 1.33 14.11
CA LEU A 47 3.56 1.48 13.40
C LEU A 47 3.83 2.09 12.02
N LEU A 48 3.46 1.39 10.95
CA LEU A 48 3.42 1.91 9.60
C LEU A 48 1.98 2.24 9.22
N ALA A 49 1.76 3.36 8.53
CA ALA A 49 0.43 3.83 8.16
C ALA A 49 0.27 4.02 6.65
N ALA A 50 -0.90 3.68 6.11
CA ALA A 50 -1.27 3.94 4.73
C ALA A 50 -2.77 4.24 4.58
N GLY A 51 -3.13 5.00 3.54
CA GLY A 51 -4.50 5.40 3.25
C GLY A 51 -4.68 6.91 3.33
N ASN A 52 -5.85 7.36 3.77
CA ASN A 52 -6.16 8.78 3.96
C ASN A 52 -5.27 9.38 5.06
N LEU A 53 -4.52 10.43 4.72
CA LEU A 53 -3.55 11.07 5.62
C LEU A 53 -4.21 11.64 6.89
N ALA A 54 -5.38 12.26 6.77
CA ALA A 54 -6.06 12.85 7.92
C ALA A 54 -6.49 11.74 8.90
N LEU A 55 -6.97 10.60 8.38
CA LEU A 55 -7.35 9.44 9.20
C LEU A 55 -6.12 8.81 9.89
N THR A 56 -5.03 8.59 9.17
CA THR A 56 -3.83 7.97 9.74
C THR A 56 -3.15 8.87 10.77
N GLN A 57 -3.14 10.19 10.55
CA GLN A 57 -2.67 11.17 11.54
C GLN A 57 -3.58 11.20 12.76
N ALA A 58 -4.91 11.21 12.59
CA ALA A 58 -5.83 11.18 13.71
C ALA A 58 -5.63 9.95 14.61
N VAL A 59 -5.48 8.76 14.01
CA VAL A 59 -5.18 7.53 14.76
C VAL A 59 -3.83 7.62 15.47
N THR A 60 -2.78 8.04 14.77
CA THR A 60 -1.44 8.18 15.36
C THR A 60 -1.43 9.19 16.52
N HIS A 61 -2.16 10.30 16.39
CA HIS A 61 -2.29 11.30 17.46
C HIS A 61 -3.03 10.73 18.68
N LEU A 62 -4.10 9.95 18.50
CA LEU A 62 -4.77 9.29 19.62
C LEU A 62 -3.84 8.31 20.36
N LEU A 63 -3.01 7.57 19.61
CA LEU A 63 -2.05 6.62 20.19
C LEU A 63 -0.88 7.30 20.92
N ALA A 64 -0.51 8.51 20.51
CA ALA A 64 0.58 9.29 21.09
C ALA A 64 0.12 10.26 22.19
N ALA A 65 -1.17 10.59 22.27
CA ALA A 65 -1.70 11.50 23.27
C ALA A 65 -1.50 10.97 24.69
N PRO A 66 -1.25 11.84 25.69
CA PRO A 66 -1.28 11.44 27.09
C PRO A 66 -2.64 10.82 27.40
N ALA A 67 -2.66 9.51 27.66
CA ALA A 67 -3.89 8.82 27.98
C ALA A 67 -4.25 9.04 29.46
N ASP A 68 -5.55 8.99 29.73
CA ASP A 68 -6.07 8.68 31.07
C ASP A 68 -5.33 7.43 31.60
N PRO A 69 -4.78 7.46 32.84
CA PRO A 69 -4.08 6.31 33.43
C PRO A 69 -4.87 4.99 33.36
N GLU A 70 -6.20 5.07 33.31
CA GLU A 70 -7.10 3.91 33.25
C GLU A 70 -7.26 3.35 31.83
N ARG A 71 -6.74 4.01 30.79
CA ARG A 71 -6.83 3.55 29.40
C ARG A 71 -5.60 2.75 28.96
N PRO A 72 -5.80 1.63 28.25
CA PRO A 72 -4.71 0.93 27.58
C PRO A 72 -4.01 1.81 26.52
N THR A 73 -2.68 1.76 26.52
CA THR A 73 -1.79 2.46 25.58
C THR A 73 -0.74 1.49 25.02
N LEU A 74 -0.05 1.91 23.97
CA LEU A 74 1.07 1.12 23.44
C LEU A 74 2.23 0.97 24.45
N TYR A 75 2.32 1.87 25.44
CA TYR A 75 3.32 1.84 26.50
C TYR A 75 2.95 0.95 27.70
N ASN A 76 1.69 0.52 27.84
CA ASN A 76 1.28 -0.37 28.94
C ASN A 76 0.63 -1.68 28.47
N ALA A 77 0.45 -1.89 27.15
CA ALA A 77 -0.03 -3.15 26.59
C ALA A 77 0.80 -4.34 27.11
N THR A 78 0.13 -5.43 27.50
CA THR A 78 0.78 -6.61 28.10
C THR A 78 1.43 -7.53 27.06
N ASN A 79 0.98 -7.47 25.81
CA ASN A 79 1.48 -8.26 24.70
C ASN A 79 1.16 -7.59 23.35
N MET A 80 1.80 -8.05 22.28
CA MET A 80 1.64 -7.43 20.96
C MET A 80 0.23 -7.57 20.37
N ALA A 81 -0.54 -8.61 20.74
CA ALA A 81 -1.92 -8.75 20.28
C ALA A 81 -2.86 -7.73 20.96
N GLU A 82 -2.60 -7.41 22.23
CA GLU A 82 -3.27 -6.30 22.92
C GLU A 82 -2.89 -4.95 22.31
N ALA A 83 -1.61 -4.74 21.98
CA ALA A 83 -1.19 -3.55 21.25
C ALA A 83 -1.93 -3.40 19.91
N ALA A 84 -2.11 -4.50 19.16
CA ALA A 84 -2.90 -4.49 17.92
C ALA A 84 -4.39 -4.16 18.15
N ARG A 85 -4.97 -4.60 19.28
CA ARG A 85 -6.34 -4.21 19.68
C ARG A 85 -6.44 -2.73 19.97
N ILE A 86 -5.48 -2.15 20.69
CA ILE A 86 -5.42 -0.72 21.01
C ILE A 86 -5.38 0.12 19.72
N VAL A 87 -4.56 -0.26 18.74
CA VAL A 87 -4.56 0.39 17.42
C VAL A 87 -5.92 0.24 16.74
N GLY A 88 -6.51 -0.95 16.75
CA GLY A 88 -7.84 -1.20 16.19
C GLY A 88 -8.96 -0.37 16.85
N ASP A 89 -8.90 -0.18 18.16
CA ASP A 89 -9.86 0.64 18.90
C ASP A 89 -9.69 2.13 18.59
N ALA A 90 -8.45 2.61 18.44
CA ALA A 90 -8.17 3.96 17.97
C ALA A 90 -8.73 4.19 16.54
N VAL A 91 -8.60 3.21 15.64
CA VAL A 91 -9.22 3.27 14.30
C VAL A 91 -10.74 3.39 14.40
N ARG A 92 -11.39 2.60 15.26
CA ARG A 92 -12.84 2.65 15.47
C ARG A 92 -13.28 3.98 16.09
N GLU A 93 -12.49 4.57 16.97
CA GLU A 93 -12.78 5.88 17.55
C GLU A 93 -12.77 6.98 16.48
N VAL A 94 -11.75 7.00 15.62
CA VAL A 94 -11.70 7.92 14.47
C VAL A 94 -12.85 7.65 13.50
N HIS A 95 -13.18 6.38 13.23
CA HIS A 95 -14.32 6.02 12.39
C HIS A 95 -15.64 6.58 12.94
N LYS A 96 -15.89 6.46 14.26
CA LYS A 96 -17.11 7.01 14.89
C LYS A 96 -17.21 8.53 14.72
N ARG A 97 -16.08 9.23 14.70
CA ARG A 97 -16.02 10.69 14.56
C ARG A 97 -16.21 11.15 13.11
N ASP A 98 -15.51 10.52 12.16
CA ASP A 98 -15.31 11.10 10.83
C ASP A 98 -16.05 10.38 9.70
N ALA A 99 -16.41 9.09 9.87
CA ALA A 99 -16.89 8.27 8.75
C ALA A 99 -18.22 8.78 8.16
N LEU A 100 -19.15 9.29 8.99
CA LEU A 100 -20.43 9.82 8.51
C LEU A 100 -20.20 11.05 7.62
N SER A 101 -19.42 12.02 8.09
CA SER A 101 -19.11 13.22 7.32
C SER A 101 -18.34 12.90 6.05
N LEU A 102 -17.39 11.97 6.07
CA LEU A 102 -16.69 11.54 4.86
C LEU A 102 -17.65 10.94 3.82
N ALA A 103 -18.61 10.12 4.27
CA ALA A 103 -19.61 9.53 3.39
C ALA A 103 -20.53 10.59 2.74
N GLU A 104 -20.89 11.66 3.45
CA GLU A 104 -21.65 12.80 2.90
C GLU A 104 -20.92 13.49 1.74
N PHE A 105 -19.58 13.52 1.77
CA PHE A 105 -18.74 14.03 0.68
C PHE A 105 -18.31 12.95 -0.32
N SER A 106 -18.89 11.75 -0.29
CA SER A 106 -18.53 10.61 -1.16
C SER A 106 -17.05 10.21 -1.05
N VAL A 107 -16.49 10.31 0.15
CA VAL A 107 -15.12 9.86 0.48
C VAL A 107 -15.19 8.61 1.34
N ASP A 108 -14.53 7.54 0.89
CA ASP A 108 -14.45 6.31 1.67
C ASP A 108 -13.56 6.45 2.91
N PHE A 109 -14.01 5.88 4.03
CA PHE A 109 -13.15 5.71 5.21
C PHE A 109 -12.11 4.63 4.94
N ASN A 110 -10.91 5.04 4.53
CA ASN A 110 -9.84 4.13 4.14
C ASN A 110 -8.53 4.45 4.86
N CYS A 111 -8.15 3.57 5.79
CA CYS A 111 -6.84 3.55 6.42
C CYS A 111 -6.44 2.10 6.74
N SER A 112 -5.14 1.84 6.79
CA SER A 112 -4.56 0.56 7.13
C SER A 112 -3.24 0.76 7.84
N PHE A 113 -2.89 -0.18 8.71
CA PHE A 113 -1.67 -0.10 9.50
C PHE A 113 -0.95 -1.44 9.54
N ILE A 114 0.38 -1.38 9.65
CA ILE A 114 1.21 -2.52 10.04
C ILE A 114 1.77 -2.18 11.42
N LEU A 115 1.52 -3.03 12.40
CA LEU A 115 2.10 -2.91 13.74
C LEU A 115 3.05 -4.09 13.94
N GLY A 116 4.31 -3.82 14.25
CA GLY A 116 5.24 -4.87 14.65
C GLY A 116 6.12 -4.44 15.80
N GLY A 117 6.71 -5.40 16.49
CA GLY A 117 7.55 -5.10 17.64
C GLY A 117 7.76 -6.28 18.58
N GLN A 118 8.34 -5.97 19.73
CA GLN A 118 8.61 -6.91 20.81
C GLN A 118 8.35 -6.25 22.17
N ILE A 119 7.76 -7.03 23.10
CA ILE A 119 7.48 -6.62 24.48
C ILE A 119 8.10 -7.65 25.43
N GLY A 120 9.04 -7.21 26.27
CA GLY A 120 9.76 -8.03 27.24
C GLY A 120 10.41 -9.24 26.58
N THR A 121 10.19 -10.41 27.16
CA THR A 121 10.75 -11.70 26.69
C THR A 121 9.88 -12.40 25.64
N GLN A 122 8.79 -11.78 25.19
CA GLN A 122 7.96 -12.37 24.13
C GLN A 122 8.70 -12.33 22.80
N SER A 123 8.36 -13.23 21.88
CA SER A 123 8.93 -13.19 20.52
C SER A 123 8.44 -11.94 19.76
N PRO A 124 9.23 -11.43 18.80
CA PRO A 124 8.78 -10.39 17.88
C PRO A 124 7.52 -10.84 17.14
N ARG A 125 6.56 -9.93 16.95
CA ARG A 125 5.29 -10.20 16.26
C ARG A 125 4.94 -9.07 15.31
N LEU A 126 4.18 -9.38 14.27
CA LEU A 126 3.78 -8.45 13.22
C LEU A 126 2.30 -8.64 12.87
N PHE A 127 1.57 -7.53 12.79
CA PHE A 127 0.13 -7.47 12.57
C PHE A 127 -0.21 -6.50 11.44
N MET A 128 -1.29 -6.81 10.72
CA MET A 128 -1.91 -5.88 9.78
C MET A 128 -3.31 -5.52 10.27
N ILE A 129 -3.56 -4.24 10.49
CA ILE A 129 -4.82 -3.69 10.98
C ILE A 129 -5.59 -3.07 9.81
N TYR A 130 -6.84 -3.48 9.65
CA TYR A 130 -7.74 -3.00 8.60
C TYR A 130 -8.56 -1.77 9.05
N ALA A 131 -9.20 -1.10 8.10
CA ALA A 131 -10.07 0.07 8.36
C ALA A 131 -11.24 -0.21 9.32
N ALA A 132 -11.67 -1.48 9.46
CA ALA A 132 -12.68 -1.89 10.44
C ALA A 132 -12.11 -2.10 11.87
N GLY A 133 -10.81 -1.89 12.06
CA GLY A 133 -10.08 -2.06 13.33
C GLY A 133 -9.83 -3.52 13.73
N ASN A 134 -10.25 -4.50 12.93
CA ASN A 134 -9.82 -5.89 13.08
C ASN A 134 -8.42 -6.07 12.47
N PHE A 135 -7.77 -7.19 12.78
CA PHE A 135 -6.41 -7.45 12.35
C PHE A 135 -6.13 -8.93 12.09
N VAL A 136 -5.07 -9.18 11.34
CA VAL A 136 -4.44 -10.49 11.15
C VAL A 136 -2.98 -10.42 11.59
N GLU A 137 -2.41 -11.59 11.89
CA GLU A 137 -1.02 -11.73 12.32
C GLU A 137 -0.20 -12.47 11.26
N SER A 138 1.07 -12.09 11.10
CA SER A 138 1.99 -12.79 10.22
C SER A 138 2.28 -14.19 10.77
N THR A 139 2.59 -15.12 9.87
CA THR A 139 2.99 -16.48 10.26
C THR A 139 4.27 -16.86 9.53
N ARG A 140 4.87 -18.00 9.86
CA ARG A 140 6.04 -18.50 9.12
C ARG A 140 5.76 -18.78 7.64
N VAL A 141 4.49 -19.00 7.26
CA VAL A 141 4.07 -19.19 5.86
C VAL A 141 3.90 -17.84 5.14
N SER A 142 3.52 -16.80 5.86
CA SER A 142 3.38 -15.44 5.35
C SER A 142 4.10 -14.47 6.28
N PRO A 143 5.44 -14.36 6.17
CA PRO A 143 6.28 -13.63 7.11
C PRO A 143 6.27 -12.11 6.90
N TYR A 144 5.40 -11.56 6.07
CA TYR A 144 5.38 -10.14 5.77
C TYR A 144 3.97 -9.62 5.50
N PHE A 145 3.81 -8.30 5.65
CA PHE A 145 2.62 -7.57 5.21
C PHE A 145 3.04 -6.34 4.40
N GLN A 146 2.16 -5.96 3.47
CA GLN A 146 2.31 -4.74 2.68
C GLN A 146 0.99 -3.95 2.73
N ILE A 147 1.10 -2.63 2.82
CA ILE A 147 -0.05 -1.71 2.77
C ILE A 147 0.21 -0.60 1.73
N GLY A 148 -0.87 -0.08 1.13
CA GLY A 148 -0.79 0.86 0.00
C GLY A 148 -0.58 0.17 -1.36
N GLU A 149 0.25 0.76 -2.23
CA GLU A 149 0.55 0.32 -3.60
C GLU A 149 1.53 -0.88 -3.63
N SER A 150 1.10 -2.00 -3.07
CA SER A 150 1.96 -3.16 -2.75
C SER A 150 2.27 -4.09 -3.92
N LYS A 151 1.50 -4.03 -5.02
CA LYS A 151 1.52 -5.04 -6.08
C LYS A 151 2.85 -5.10 -6.84
N TYR A 152 3.50 -3.96 -7.06
CA TYR A 152 4.72 -3.86 -7.86
C TYR A 152 5.94 -4.49 -7.17
N GLY A 153 6.07 -4.26 -5.86
CA GLY A 153 7.17 -4.76 -5.05
C GLY A 153 6.97 -6.19 -4.53
N LYS A 154 5.78 -6.76 -4.67
CA LYS A 154 5.45 -8.09 -4.13
C LYS A 154 6.28 -9.25 -4.74
N PRO A 155 6.48 -9.34 -6.07
CA PRO A 155 7.08 -10.53 -6.69
C PRO A 155 8.53 -10.81 -6.31
N ILE A 156 9.31 -9.82 -5.84
CA ILE A 156 10.66 -10.06 -5.35
C ILE A 156 10.65 -10.63 -3.93
N ILE A 157 9.73 -10.15 -3.09
CA ILE A 157 9.56 -10.63 -1.71
C ILE A 157 9.16 -12.10 -1.74
N ASP A 158 8.16 -12.46 -2.55
CA ASP A 158 7.67 -13.83 -2.70
C ASP A 158 8.75 -14.83 -3.20
N ARG A 159 9.80 -14.33 -3.87
CA ARG A 159 10.87 -15.19 -4.41
C ARG A 159 12.06 -15.37 -3.48
N VAL A 160 12.33 -14.40 -2.60
CA VAL A 160 13.59 -14.32 -1.85
C VAL A 160 13.39 -14.53 -0.36
N ILE A 161 12.28 -14.03 0.21
CA ILE A 161 12.12 -13.99 1.66
C ILE A 161 11.58 -15.30 2.21
N THR A 162 12.28 -15.82 3.22
CA THR A 162 11.88 -16.95 4.05
C THR A 162 12.07 -16.60 5.53
N PRO A 163 11.47 -17.32 6.49
CA PRO A 163 11.69 -17.07 7.91
C PRO A 163 13.16 -17.13 8.36
N ALA A 164 14.01 -17.87 7.65
CA ALA A 164 15.43 -18.02 7.96
C ALA A 164 16.34 -16.99 7.26
N THR A 165 15.78 -16.09 6.44
CA THR A 165 16.56 -15.08 5.72
C THR A 165 17.17 -14.08 6.71
N PRO A 166 18.49 -13.79 6.65
CA PRO A 166 19.15 -12.85 7.57
C PRO A 166 18.63 -11.41 7.44
N LEU A 167 18.63 -10.64 8.54
CA LEU A 167 18.05 -9.29 8.58
C LEU A 167 18.58 -8.35 7.49
N ASP A 168 19.89 -8.38 7.21
CA ASP A 168 20.48 -7.52 6.19
C ASP A 168 20.00 -7.88 4.77
N GLU A 169 19.71 -9.15 4.49
CA GLU A 169 19.13 -9.59 3.21
C GLU A 169 17.65 -9.22 3.11
N VAL A 170 16.91 -9.31 4.22
CA VAL A 170 15.53 -8.85 4.31
C VAL A 170 15.44 -7.34 4.02
N ALA A 171 16.33 -6.54 4.62
CA ALA A 171 16.42 -5.10 4.38
C ALA A 171 16.74 -4.78 2.90
N LYS A 172 17.72 -5.48 2.30
CA LYS A 172 18.03 -5.35 0.86
C LYS A 172 16.80 -5.68 -0.01
N CYS A 173 16.10 -6.76 0.28
CA CYS A 173 14.89 -7.15 -0.47
C CYS A 173 13.79 -6.10 -0.34
N ALA A 174 13.59 -5.51 0.85
CA ALA A 174 12.63 -4.43 1.04
C ALA A 174 12.97 -3.21 0.18
N LEU A 175 14.25 -2.83 0.10
CA LEU A 175 14.71 -1.72 -0.76
C LEU A 175 14.52 -2.01 -2.25
N ILE A 176 14.80 -3.24 -2.72
CA ILE A 176 14.56 -3.64 -4.11
C ILE A 176 13.05 -3.66 -4.45
N SER A 177 12.23 -4.09 -3.50
CA SER A 177 10.78 -4.04 -3.59
C SER A 177 10.27 -2.60 -3.72
N MET A 178 10.85 -1.68 -2.95
CA MET A 178 10.57 -0.25 -3.05
C MET A 178 11.06 0.35 -4.37
N ASP A 179 12.25 0.02 -4.85
CA ASP A 179 12.77 0.47 -6.16
C ASP A 179 11.80 0.13 -7.31
N SER A 180 11.35 -1.13 -7.34
CA SER A 180 10.39 -1.60 -8.34
C SER A 180 9.09 -0.80 -8.29
N THR A 181 8.64 -0.44 -7.09
CA THR A 181 7.41 0.32 -6.87
C THR A 181 7.57 1.79 -7.27
N LEU A 182 8.67 2.44 -6.89
CA LEU A 182 8.99 3.82 -7.27
C LEU A 182 9.07 4.01 -8.78
N ARG A 183 9.64 3.04 -9.50
CA ARG A 183 9.74 3.09 -10.97
C ARG A 183 8.39 2.94 -11.68
N SER A 184 7.45 2.21 -11.08
CA SER A 184 6.19 1.84 -11.73
C SER A 184 4.97 2.63 -11.24
N ASN A 185 5.07 3.35 -10.12
CA ASN A 185 3.96 4.09 -9.55
C ASN A 185 4.42 5.42 -8.91
N LEU A 186 4.04 6.54 -9.54
CA LEU A 186 4.42 7.89 -9.11
C LEU A 186 3.83 8.29 -7.74
N SER A 187 2.83 7.56 -7.25
CA SER A 187 2.18 7.83 -5.98
C SER A 187 3.02 7.43 -4.76
N VAL A 188 4.11 6.70 -4.99
CA VAL A 188 5.13 6.32 -4.00
C VAL A 188 6.36 7.19 -4.22
N GLY A 189 7.04 7.61 -3.15
CA GLY A 189 8.17 8.51 -3.31
C GLY A 189 9.07 8.68 -2.09
N LEU A 190 10.31 9.07 -2.40
CA LEU A 190 11.36 9.46 -1.45
C LEU A 190 10.99 10.71 -0.64
N PRO A 191 11.58 10.90 0.56
CA PRO A 191 12.48 9.97 1.25
C PRO A 191 11.79 8.68 1.75
N LEU A 192 12.58 7.68 2.12
CA LEU A 192 12.13 6.43 2.76
C LEU A 192 12.63 6.38 4.20
N ASP A 193 11.84 5.81 5.10
CA ASP A 193 12.29 5.43 6.44
C ASP A 193 12.48 3.91 6.50
N LEU A 194 13.69 3.45 6.81
CA LEU A 194 14.06 2.05 7.01
C LEU A 194 14.42 1.82 8.47
N LEU A 195 13.78 0.84 9.11
CA LEU A 195 14.09 0.40 10.48
C LEU A 195 14.32 -1.11 10.49
N VAL A 196 15.46 -1.53 11.05
CA VAL A 196 15.79 -2.95 11.27
C VAL A 196 15.85 -3.19 12.77
N TYR A 197 15.04 -4.13 13.25
CA TYR A 197 14.94 -4.50 14.66
C TYR A 197 15.51 -5.90 14.85
N GLU A 198 16.54 -6.00 15.67
CA GLU A 198 17.14 -7.27 16.06
C GLU A 198 16.38 -7.85 17.25
N LYS A 199 16.01 -9.12 17.16
CA LYS A 199 15.28 -9.82 18.22
C LYS A 199 16.02 -9.71 19.55
N ASP A 200 15.26 -9.49 20.62
CA ASP A 200 15.72 -9.37 22.01
C ASP A 200 16.57 -8.11 22.30
N SER A 201 16.76 -7.19 21.34
CA SER A 201 17.50 -5.94 21.57
C SER A 201 16.75 -4.93 22.44
N LEU A 202 15.40 -5.00 22.41
CA LEU A 202 14.46 -4.08 23.08
C LEU A 202 14.84 -2.59 22.97
N SER A 203 15.48 -2.21 21.86
CA SER A 203 15.86 -0.83 21.53
C SER A 203 16.03 -0.66 20.02
N VAL A 204 15.81 0.56 19.52
CA VAL A 204 16.06 0.89 18.12
C VAL A 204 17.53 1.19 17.90
N THR A 205 18.23 0.30 17.21
CA THR A 205 19.68 0.42 16.95
C THR A 205 20.02 0.69 15.48
N ARG A 206 19.15 0.32 14.53
CA ARG A 206 19.37 0.46 13.09
C ARG A 206 18.21 1.19 12.43
N PHE A 207 18.42 2.47 12.13
CA PHE A 207 17.47 3.33 11.42
C PHE A 207 18.20 4.13 10.34
N ALA A 208 17.57 4.27 9.17
CA ALA A 208 18.08 5.10 8.08
C ALA A 208 16.94 5.85 7.38
N SER A 209 17.12 7.14 7.15
CA SER A 209 16.32 7.91 6.21
C SER A 209 17.06 7.97 4.87
N LEU A 210 16.42 7.49 3.80
CA LEU A 210 17.00 7.37 2.48
C LEU A 210 16.30 8.36 1.54
N ASP A 211 16.99 9.43 1.16
CA ASP A 211 16.51 10.41 0.20
C ASP A 211 17.12 10.17 -1.20
N ASN A 212 17.01 11.17 -2.08
CA ASN A 212 17.59 11.09 -3.43
C ASN A 212 19.13 11.01 -3.42
N ASP A 213 19.79 11.45 -2.36
CA ASP A 213 21.25 11.54 -2.27
C ASP A 213 21.87 10.34 -1.55
N SER A 214 21.04 9.39 -1.10
CA SER A 214 21.50 8.15 -0.48
C SER A 214 22.35 7.30 -1.45
N GLU A 215 23.67 7.30 -1.26
CA GLU A 215 24.62 6.54 -2.08
C GLU A 215 24.29 5.05 -2.15
N TYR A 216 23.88 4.47 -1.01
CA TYR A 216 23.52 3.06 -0.92
C TYR A 216 22.27 2.73 -1.74
N PHE A 217 21.23 3.56 -1.64
CA PHE A 217 19.98 3.34 -2.38
C PHE A 217 20.18 3.54 -3.89
N GLN A 218 20.94 4.57 -4.29
CA GLN A 218 21.32 4.77 -5.69
C GLN A 218 22.13 3.57 -6.24
N MET A 219 23.04 3.03 -5.43
CA MET A 219 23.83 1.86 -5.79
C MET A 219 22.93 0.62 -6.00
N ILE A 220 21.98 0.35 -5.10
CA ILE A 220 20.98 -0.72 -5.30
C ILE A 220 20.22 -0.51 -6.61
N HIS A 221 19.65 0.68 -6.82
CA HIS A 221 18.87 1.03 -8.01
C HIS A 221 19.61 0.77 -9.32
N ARG A 222 20.88 1.20 -9.40
CA ARG A 222 21.72 1.01 -10.58
C ARG A 222 22.11 -0.45 -10.75
N THR A 223 22.71 -1.05 -9.73
CA THR A 223 23.27 -2.41 -9.82
C THR A 223 22.17 -3.45 -10.06
N TRP A 224 21.02 -3.34 -9.40
CA TRP A 224 19.89 -4.24 -9.62
C TRP A 224 19.34 -4.13 -11.05
N GLY A 225 19.15 -2.91 -11.54
CA GLY A 225 18.67 -2.66 -12.90
C GLY A 225 19.64 -3.16 -14.00
N GLU A 226 20.95 -3.02 -13.79
CA GLU A 226 21.97 -3.56 -14.70
C GLU A 226 21.97 -5.09 -14.71
N ARG A 227 21.95 -5.73 -13.54
CA ARG A 227 21.97 -7.19 -13.43
C ARG A 227 20.71 -7.85 -13.98
N LEU A 228 19.53 -7.24 -13.77
CA LEU A 228 18.30 -7.74 -14.36
C LEU A 228 18.34 -7.74 -15.90
N ARG A 229 18.86 -6.67 -16.52
CA ARG A 229 19.02 -6.61 -17.98
C ARG A 229 20.02 -7.64 -18.49
N GLN A 230 21.11 -7.84 -17.76
CA GLN A 230 22.09 -8.86 -18.09
C GLN A 230 21.45 -10.25 -18.09
N ILE A 231 20.80 -10.64 -16.97
CA ILE A 231 20.14 -11.95 -16.85
C ILE A 231 19.08 -12.12 -17.92
N PHE A 232 18.28 -11.09 -18.20
CA PHE A 232 17.26 -11.14 -19.26
C PHE A 232 17.88 -11.42 -20.64
N GLY A 233 19.04 -10.84 -20.96
CA GLY A 233 19.75 -11.10 -22.21
C GLY A 233 20.39 -12.48 -22.31
N GLU A 234 20.62 -13.14 -21.18
CA GLU A 234 21.14 -14.52 -21.10
C GLU A 234 20.03 -15.57 -21.30
N ILE A 235 18.74 -15.19 -21.21
CA ILE A 235 17.62 -16.09 -21.44
C ILE A 235 17.53 -16.44 -22.93
N PRO A 236 17.47 -17.74 -23.30
CA PRO A 236 17.34 -18.14 -24.70
C PRO A 236 16.09 -17.56 -25.36
N ASN A 237 16.21 -17.22 -26.65
CA ASN A 237 15.07 -16.76 -27.44
C ASN A 237 13.92 -17.79 -27.43
N PRO A 238 12.65 -17.36 -27.47
CA PRO A 238 11.52 -18.26 -27.58
C PRO A 238 11.66 -19.19 -28.80
N THR A 239 11.30 -20.46 -28.61
CA THR A 239 11.12 -21.39 -29.71
C THR A 239 9.72 -21.21 -30.28
N TRP A 240 9.66 -21.00 -31.59
CA TRP A 240 8.39 -20.81 -32.29
C TRP A 240 7.93 -22.16 -32.88
N THR A 241 6.65 -22.47 -32.74
CA THR A 241 6.02 -23.58 -33.47
C THR A 241 5.82 -23.20 -34.93
N ASP A 242 5.50 -24.18 -35.78
CA ASP A 242 5.22 -23.90 -37.18
C ASP A 242 4.03 -22.94 -37.30
N SER A 243 4.17 -21.95 -38.18
CA SER A 243 3.12 -21.02 -38.58
C SER A 243 1.86 -21.71 -39.15
N ALA A 244 2.00 -22.96 -39.58
CA ALA A 244 0.90 -23.82 -40.01
C ALA A 244 -0.05 -24.19 -38.85
N ASP A 245 0.45 -24.30 -37.62
CA ASP A 245 -0.32 -24.67 -36.42
C ASP A 245 -1.03 -23.46 -35.76
N VAL A 246 -0.90 -22.28 -36.35
CA VAL A 246 -1.61 -21.09 -35.87
C VAL A 246 -3.11 -21.34 -35.97
N PRO A 247 -3.89 -21.22 -34.87
CA PRO A 247 -5.33 -21.46 -34.89
C PRO A 247 -6.03 -20.34 -35.65
N ARG A 248 -6.14 -20.51 -36.98
CA ARG A 248 -6.86 -19.59 -37.87
C ARG A 248 -8.34 -19.95 -37.80
N ARG A 249 -9.17 -18.98 -37.40
CA ARG A 249 -10.61 -19.11 -37.63
C ARG A 249 -10.86 -18.93 -39.12
N GLU A 250 -11.50 -19.91 -39.72
CA GLU A 250 -12.03 -19.74 -41.07
C GLU A 250 -13.00 -18.55 -41.06
N ARG A 251 -12.93 -17.75 -42.12
CA ARG A 251 -13.92 -16.70 -42.33
C ARG A 251 -15.24 -17.42 -42.60
N GLU A 252 -16.22 -17.27 -41.70
CA GLU A 252 -17.58 -17.74 -41.97
C GLU A 252 -18.03 -17.16 -43.31
N GLN A 253 -18.10 -18.01 -44.34
CA GLN A 253 -18.76 -17.68 -45.60
C GLN A 253 -20.27 -17.90 -45.43
N ASN A 254 -20.87 -17.26 -44.43
CA ASN A 254 -22.32 -17.13 -44.43
C ASN A 254 -22.66 -16.10 -45.51
N ALA A 255 -23.06 -16.64 -46.66
CA ALA A 255 -23.74 -15.92 -47.71
C ALA A 255 -24.89 -15.10 -47.11
N SER A 256 -25.03 -13.86 -47.58
CA SER A 256 -26.07 -12.89 -47.23
C SER A 256 -26.01 -12.30 -45.81
N VAL A 257 -25.14 -11.31 -45.61
CA VAL A 257 -25.61 -10.13 -44.88
C VAL A 257 -26.64 -9.48 -45.81
N PRO A 258 -27.93 -9.38 -45.47
CA PRO A 258 -28.89 -8.66 -46.30
C PRO A 258 -28.40 -7.24 -46.44
N ARG A 259 -28.07 -6.83 -47.67
CA ARG A 259 -27.81 -5.42 -47.96
C ARG A 259 -29.14 -4.71 -47.77
N LEU A 260 -29.30 -3.93 -46.70
CA LEU A 260 -30.40 -2.98 -46.61
C LEU A 260 -30.26 -2.04 -47.81
N VAL A 261 -31.15 -2.20 -48.79
CA VAL A 261 -31.29 -1.26 -49.90
C VAL A 261 -31.89 0.01 -49.30
N ILE A 262 -31.26 1.15 -49.54
CA ILE A 262 -31.66 2.47 -49.02
C ILE A 262 -33.10 2.87 -49.46
N GLY A 263 -33.77 2.06 -50.29
CA GLY A 263 -35.15 2.29 -50.76
C GLY A 263 -36.26 1.92 -49.78
N ASP A 264 -35.98 1.15 -48.71
CA ASP A 264 -37.02 0.67 -47.77
C ASP A 264 -37.08 1.44 -46.44
N LEU A 265 -36.33 2.53 -46.30
CA LEU A 265 -36.52 3.45 -45.18
C LEU A 265 -37.67 4.41 -45.53
N PRO A 266 -38.74 4.51 -44.71
CA PRO A 266 -39.69 5.60 -44.86
C PRO A 266 -38.93 6.92 -44.76
N CYS A 267 -39.10 7.77 -45.76
CA CYS A 267 -38.52 9.10 -45.80
C CYS A 267 -38.91 9.81 -44.49
N PRO A 268 -37.96 10.31 -43.68
CA PRO A 268 -38.34 11.10 -42.52
C PRO A 268 -39.04 12.37 -43.04
N GLU A 269 -40.30 12.55 -42.64
CA GLU A 269 -40.95 13.85 -42.76
C GLU A 269 -40.03 14.90 -42.11
N SER A 270 -39.92 16.03 -42.81
CA SER A 270 -39.14 17.23 -42.50
C SER A 270 -38.72 17.40 -41.02
N PRO A 271 -37.44 17.73 -40.74
CA PRO A 271 -36.97 17.92 -39.38
C PRO A 271 -37.73 19.07 -38.71
N ALA A 272 -38.41 18.78 -37.60
CA ALA A 272 -39.02 19.80 -36.76
C ALA A 272 -37.92 20.72 -36.21
N GLN A 273 -37.90 21.98 -36.65
CA GLN A 273 -37.11 23.04 -36.05
C GLN A 273 -37.50 23.16 -34.58
N THR A 274 -36.61 22.76 -33.66
CA THR A 274 -36.80 23.03 -32.23
C THR A 274 -36.10 24.34 -31.92
N LEU A 275 -36.89 25.42 -31.89
CA LEU A 275 -36.51 26.73 -31.35
C LEU A 275 -36.22 26.59 -29.86
N ALA A 276 -35.13 27.20 -29.41
CA ALA A 276 -34.80 27.34 -28.00
C ALA A 276 -35.74 28.35 -27.33
N GLN A 277 -36.20 28.03 -26.10
CA GLN A 277 -36.08 28.83 -24.88
C GLN A 277 -37.32 28.81 -23.96
N THR A 278 -37.01 28.86 -22.66
CA THR A 278 -37.76 29.37 -21.50
C THR A 278 -38.63 28.43 -20.65
N ASP A 279 -38.21 28.34 -19.37
CA ASP A 279 -38.97 27.98 -18.17
C ASP A 279 -40.33 28.69 -18.06
N PRO A 280 -41.32 28.06 -17.43
CA PRO A 280 -42.42 28.76 -16.79
C PRO A 280 -42.39 28.54 -15.27
N GLY A 281 -41.88 29.52 -14.54
CA GLY A 281 -42.07 29.68 -13.11
C GLY A 281 -42.68 31.04 -12.78
N ALA A 282 -43.97 31.01 -12.43
CA ALA A 282 -44.73 31.98 -11.63
C ALA A 282 -45.22 33.29 -12.26
N THR A 283 -46.55 33.45 -12.28
CA THR A 283 -47.23 34.76 -12.17
C THR A 283 -47.84 34.88 -10.78
N GLN A 284 -47.70 36.09 -10.24
CA GLN A 284 -48.05 36.61 -8.92
C GLN A 284 -49.50 36.39 -8.46
N GLN A 285 -49.67 36.27 -7.14
CA GLN A 285 -50.36 37.31 -6.34
C GLN A 285 -49.44 37.71 -5.18
#